data_AF-A0A0Q7M3S9-F1
#
_entry.id   AF-A0A0Q7M3S9-F1
#
_cell.length_a   1.000
_cell.length_b   1.000
_cell.length_c   1.000
_cell.angle_alpha   90.00
_cell.angle_beta   90.00
_cell.angle_gamma   90.00
#
_symmetry.space_group_name_H-M   'P 1'
#
loop_
_entity.id
_entity.type
_entity.pdbx_description
1 polymer ?
#
loop_
_entity_poly.entity_id
_entity_poly.type
_entity_poly.pdbx_seq_one_letter_code
_entity_poly.pdbx_strand_id
1 'polypeptide(L)' 'MTIYAWTIKVAGRLDVQHVTTLDELRDYLRVMDLPGVAPPQFTTLDAEVHDHGIYIHNEGSMDEWSLTWTKVDGEAEIVD' A
#
# COMPACT_ATOMS: atom_id res chain seq x y z
N MET A 1 3.81 12.12 12.39
CA MET A 1 3.55 12.46 10.97
C MET A 1 3.65 11.11 10.30
N THR A 2 2.52 10.45 10.03
CA THR A 2 2.53 9.00 10.00
C THR A 2 3.22 8.45 8.76
N ILE A 3 4.39 7.85 8.96
CA ILE A 3 5.15 7.14 7.93
C ILE A 3 4.64 5.71 7.82
N TYR A 4 4.50 5.22 6.59
CA TYR A 4 4.18 3.85 6.25
C TYR A 4 5.26 3.28 5.33
N ALA A 5 5.78 2.11 5.69
CA ALA A 5 6.52 1.24 4.80
C ALA A 5 5.51 0.40 4.04
N TRP A 6 5.56 0.43 2.71
CA TRP A 6 4.64 -0.30 1.87
C TRP A 6 5.34 -0.99 0.73
N THR A 7 4.75 -2.10 0.29
CA THR A 7 5.24 -2.94 -0.78
C THR A 7 4.09 -3.26 -1.72
N ILE A 8 4.24 -2.88 -2.99
CA ILE A 8 3.31 -3.22 -4.05
C ILE A 8 3.94 -4.29 -4.92
N LYS A 9 3.28 -5.44 -5.03
CA LYS A 9 3.69 -6.53 -5.91
C LYS A 9 2.67 -6.66 -7.02
N VAL A 10 3.09 -6.51 -8.26
CA VAL A 10 2.23 -6.68 -9.45
C VAL A 10 2.74 -7.89 -10.21
N ALA A 11 1.86 -8.79 -10.60
CA ALA A 11 2.24 -9.95 -11.40
C ALA A 11 2.95 -9.50 -12.70
N GLY A 12 4.17 -10.00 -12.92
CA GLY A 12 4.96 -9.66 -14.10
C GLY A 12 5.73 -8.32 -14.04
N ARG A 13 5.70 -7.59 -12.92
CA ARG A 13 6.55 -6.42 -12.68
C ARG A 13 7.46 -6.62 -11.46
N LEU A 14 8.44 -5.73 -11.29
CA LEU A 14 9.27 -5.70 -10.10
C LEU A 14 8.46 -5.20 -8.90
N ASP A 15 8.73 -5.80 -7.74
CA ASP A 15 8.17 -5.37 -6.46
C ASP A 15 8.61 -3.93 -6.17
N VAL A 16 7.64 -3.06 -5.92
CA VAL A 16 7.87 -1.64 -5.58
C VAL A 16 7.80 -1.51 -4.07
N GLN A 17 8.90 -1.08 -3.45
CA GLN A 17 9.01 -0.90 -2.00
C GLN A 17 9.38 0.54 -1.70
N HIS A 18 8.58 1.21 -0.88
CA HIS A 18 8.81 2.58 -0.48
C HIS A 18 8.38 2.83 0.96
N VAL A 19 9.02 3.81 1.58
CA VAL A 19 8.70 4.31 2.92
C VAL A 19 8.32 5.77 2.75
N THR A 20 7.03 6.06 2.84
CA THR A 20 6.50 7.41 2.59
C THR A 20 5.44 7.75 3.63
N THR A 21 4.99 9.00 3.64
CA THR A 21 3.79 9.36 4.41
C THR A 21 2.53 8.71 3.83
N LEU A 22 1.46 8.67 4.63
CA LEU A 22 0.16 8.19 4.17
C LEU A 22 -0.33 8.97 2.94
N ASP A 23 -0.20 10.30 2.96
CA ASP A 23 -0.59 11.16 1.83
C ASP A 23 0.20 10.84 0.56
N GLU A 24 1.52 10.63 0.67
CA GLU A 24 2.35 10.23 -0.46
C GLU A 24 1.99 8.83 -0.98
N LEU A 25 1.66 7.88 -0.11
CA LEU A 25 1.17 6.56 -0.52
C LEU A 25 -0.14 6.68 -1.30
N ARG A 26 -1.07 7.53 -0.84
CA ARG A 26 -2.34 7.79 -1.55
C ARG A 26 -2.09 8.41 -2.93
N ASP A 27 -1.16 9.35 -3.02
CA ASP A 27 -0.78 9.98 -4.28
C ASP A 27 -0.11 8.97 -5.22
N TYR A 28 0.79 8.13 -4.70
CA TYR A 28 1.46 7.08 -5.45
C TYR A 28 0.45 6.09 -6.03
N LEU A 29 -0.50 5.60 -5.23
CA LEU A 29 -1.54 4.68 -5.70
C LEU A 29 -2.41 5.30 -6.81
N ARG A 30 -2.65 6.61 -6.77
CA ARG A 30 -3.36 7.34 -7.84
C ARG A 30 -2.53 7.48 -9.11
N VAL A 31 -1.23 7.76 -8.99
CA VAL A 31 -0.33 7.96 -10.14
C VAL A 31 0.07 6.64 -10.79
N MET A 32 0.21 5.57 -10.02
CA MET A 32 0.63 4.26 -10.51
C MET A 32 -0.42 3.63 -11.45
N ASP A 33 -1.65 4.15 -11.48
CA ASP A 33 -2.78 3.66 -12.29
C ASP A 33 -2.88 2.13 -12.21
N LEU A 34 -2.82 1.62 -10.97
CA LEU A 34 -2.88 0.19 -10.70
C LEU A 34 -4.20 -0.35 -11.23
N PRO A 35 -4.18 -1.48 -11.96
CA PRO A 35 -5.39 -2.01 -12.53
C PRO A 35 -6.33 -2.49 -11.41
N GLY A 36 -7.61 -2.15 -11.54
CA GLY A 36 -8.62 -2.35 -10.50
C GLY A 36 -8.86 -1.10 -9.64
N VAL A 37 -9.57 -1.29 -8.53
CA VAL A 37 -9.93 -0.21 -7.61
C VAL A 37 -8.94 -0.19 -6.45
N ALA A 38 -8.17 0.90 -6.31
CA ALA A 38 -7.31 1.10 -5.15
C ALA A 38 -8.13 1.01 -3.84
N PRO A 39 -7.52 0.52 -2.73
CA PRO A 39 -8.29 0.14 -1.55
C PRO A 39 -9.08 1.34 -1.02
N PRO A 40 -10.36 1.16 -0.64
CA PRO A 40 -11.21 2.24 -0.14
C PRO A 40 -10.61 3.00 1.03
N GLN A 41 -9.79 2.31 1.84
CA GLN A 41 -9.04 2.88 2.97
C GLN A 41 -7.97 3.93 2.55
N PHE A 42 -7.38 3.77 1.37
CA PHE A 42 -6.46 4.76 0.82
C PHE A 42 -7.15 5.77 -0.09
N THR A 43 -8.30 5.44 -0.68
CA THR A 43 -9.01 6.37 -1.59
C THR A 43 -10.03 7.27 -0.88
N THR A 44 -10.54 6.86 0.28
CA THR A 44 -11.50 7.63 1.09
C THR A 44 -10.75 8.48 2.11
N LEU A 45 -11.01 9.79 2.10
CA LEU A 45 -10.30 10.75 2.96
C LEU A 45 -10.45 10.42 4.46
N ASP A 46 -11.65 9.99 4.87
CA ASP A 46 -12.04 9.65 6.25
C ASP A 46 -11.85 8.19 6.64
N ALA A 47 -11.30 7.36 5.76
CA ALA A 47 -11.10 5.96 6.11
C ALA A 47 -9.86 5.81 7.01
N GLU A 48 -10.07 5.17 8.16
CA GLU A 48 -9.03 4.81 9.08
C GLU A 48 -8.14 3.73 8.42
N VAL A 49 -6.88 4.08 8.16
CA VAL A 49 -5.89 3.13 7.65
C VAL A 49 -5.25 2.44 8.84
N HIS A 50 -5.45 1.12 8.93
CA HIS A 50 -4.84 0.30 9.95
C HIS A 50 -3.32 0.45 9.98
N ASP A 51 -2.73 0.33 11.17
CA ASP A 51 -1.27 0.42 11.35
C ASP A 51 -0.53 -0.61 10.49
N HIS A 52 -1.10 -1.78 10.22
CA HIS A 52 -0.58 -2.71 9.23
C HIS A 52 -1.74 -3.39 8.49
N GLY A 53 -1.48 -3.80 7.25
CA GLY A 53 -2.48 -4.51 6.45
C GLY A 53 -1.92 -5.07 5.17
N ILE A 54 -2.69 -5.99 4.59
CA ILE A 54 -2.44 -6.55 3.26
C ILE A 54 -3.73 -6.41 2.46
N TYR A 55 -3.61 -5.84 1.28
CA TYR A 55 -4.62 -5.81 0.25
C TYR A 55 -4.18 -6.71 -0.90
N ILE A 56 -5.08 -7.57 -1.37
CA ILE A 56 -4.83 -8.45 -2.50
C ILE A 56 -5.93 -8.18 -3.51
N HIS A 57 -5.53 -7.67 -4.66
CA HIS A 57 -6.37 -7.53 -5.83
C HIS A 57 -6.17 -8.77 -6.70
N ASN A 58 -7.14 -9.68 -6.63
CA ASN A 58 -7.17 -10.88 -7.46
C ASN A 58 -8.49 -10.93 -8.23
N GLU A 59 -8.55 -10.20 -9.35
CA GLU A 59 -9.65 -10.30 -10.33
C GLU A 59 -9.38 -11.36 -11.42
N GLY A 60 -8.35 -12.20 -11.27
CA GLY A 60 -8.12 -13.36 -12.13
C GLY A 60 -7.59 -13.03 -13.54
N SER A 61 -6.63 -12.10 -13.66
CA SER A 61 -5.98 -11.74 -14.93
C SER A 61 -4.57 -11.15 -14.71
N MET A 62 -3.92 -10.60 -15.75
CA MET A 62 -2.58 -9.97 -15.69
C MET A 62 -2.48 -8.74 -14.76
N ASP A 63 -3.62 -8.34 -14.21
CA ASP A 63 -3.81 -7.19 -13.36
C ASP A 63 -3.78 -7.56 -11.86
N GLU A 64 -3.36 -8.78 -11.53
CA GLU A 64 -3.20 -9.20 -10.13
C GLU A 64 -2.09 -8.41 -9.44
N TRP A 65 -2.43 -7.79 -8.31
CA TRP A 65 -1.45 -7.12 -7.46
C TRP A 65 -1.80 -7.23 -5.99
N SER A 66 -0.80 -7.01 -5.14
CA SER A 66 -0.99 -6.92 -3.69
C SER A 66 -0.25 -5.71 -3.16
N LEU A 67 -0.83 -5.08 -2.14
CA LEU A 67 -0.23 -3.99 -1.40
C LEU A 67 -0.19 -4.39 0.06
N THR A 68 1.01 -4.46 0.60
CA THR A 68 1.24 -4.60 2.03
C THR A 68 1.70 -3.25 2.56
N TRP A 69 1.20 -2.83 3.72
CA TRP A 69 1.66 -1.62 4.39
C TRP A 69 1.85 -1.87 5.88
N THR A 70 2.77 -1.13 6.47
CA THR A 70 3.09 -1.14 7.90
C THR A 70 3.52 0.25 8.31
N LYS A 71 2.84 0.81 9.30
CA LYS A 71 3.13 2.08 9.92
C LYS A 71 4.45 1.97 10.68
N VAL A 72 5.30 2.95 10.46
CA VAL A 72 6.64 3.07 11.06
C VAL A 72 6.65 4.18 12.13
N ASP A 73 5.62 5.03 12.16
CA ASP A 73 5.46 6.08 13.16
C ASP A 73 5.02 5.49 14.51
N GLY A 74 6.01 5.03 15.28
CA GLY A 74 5.88 4.48 16.64
C GLY A 74 6.58 3.13 16.75
N GLU A 75 7.89 3.17 17.08
CA GLU A 75 8.71 2.01 17.44
C GLU A 75 8.64 0.84 16.44
N ALA A 76 9.51 0.89 15.43
CA ALA A 76 9.92 -0.35 14.77
C ALA A 76 10.65 -1.22 15.81
N GLU A 77 9.92 -2.06 16.55
CA GLU A 77 10.50 -3.26 17.14
C GLU A 77 10.89 -4.19 15.99
N ILE A 78 12.10 -3.95 15.50
CA ILE A 78 12.92 -4.95 14.83
C ILE A 78 13.07 -6.11 15.82
N VAL A 79 12.20 -7.12 15.71
CA VAL A 79 12.46 -8.43 16.31
C VAL A 79 13.56 -9.10 15.49
N ASP A 80 14.73 -9.19 16.12
CA ASP A 80 15.97 -9.89 15.68
C ASP A 80 15.73 -11.40 15.44
#